data_AF-A0A034W8K4-F1
#
_entry.id   AF-A0A034W8K4-F1
#
_cell.length_a   1.000
_cell.length_b   1.000
_cell.length_c   1.000
_cell.angle_alpha   90.00
_cell.angle_beta   90.00
_cell.angle_gamma   90.00
#
_symmetry.space_group_name_H-M   'P 1'
#
loop_
_entity.id
_entity.type
_entity.pdbx_description
1 polymer ?
#
loop_
_entity_poly.entity_id
_entity_poly.type
_entity_poly.pdbx_seq_one_letter_code
_entity_poly.pdbx_strand_id
1 'polypeptide(L)'
;LIQRRQDASIHFHRGWEEYKNGFGNLNTNFFIGLDKLHALTESQLHELWIELKDFDDVKKHAMYDSFAITDESQKYALNILGTYSGTAGDALTKVHDGAKFSTIDQNNSERGFDCAALYKGGWWYGKKPCVKSHLNGVYHNGYYDTTKAEGIIWSNWRGG
;
A
#
# COMPACT_ATOMS: atom_id res chain seq x y z
N LEU A 1 -0.94 -13.25 5.50
CA LEU A 1 -0.82 -11.84 5.95
C LEU A 1 0.39 -11.23 5.27
N ILE A 2 0.23 -10.16 4.50
CA ILE A 2 1.34 -9.52 3.77
C ILE A 2 1.74 -8.15 4.35
N GLN A 3 0.81 -7.50 5.07
CA GLN A 3 1.01 -6.21 5.71
C GLN A 3 0.08 -6.10 6.93
N ARG A 4 0.52 -5.45 8.00
CA ARG A 4 -0.33 -5.06 9.14
C ARG A 4 0.08 -3.70 9.69
N ARG A 5 -0.91 -2.85 9.97
CA ARG A 5 -0.79 -1.58 10.70
C ARG A 5 -1.78 -1.55 11.86
N GLN A 6 -1.29 -1.37 13.08
CA GLN A 6 -2.16 -1.34 14.27
C GLN A 6 -1.74 -0.29 15.30
N ASP A 7 -0.52 0.22 15.22
CA ASP A 7 0.03 1.24 16.13
C ASP A 7 1.20 1.99 15.46
N ALA A 8 1.82 2.91 16.19
CA ALA A 8 2.97 3.70 15.74
C ALA A 8 4.36 3.10 16.09
N SER A 9 4.46 1.82 16.47
CA SER A 9 5.72 1.19 16.95
C SER A 9 6.87 1.15 15.94
N ILE A 10 6.57 1.14 14.64
CA ILE A 10 7.57 1.19 13.57
C ILE A 10 7.14 2.18 12.48
N HIS A 11 8.12 2.82 11.87
CA HIS A 11 7.90 3.64 10.68
C HIS A 11 7.86 2.77 9.41
N PHE A 12 7.07 3.20 8.43
CA PHE A 12 7.00 2.63 7.08
C PHE A 12 7.66 3.56 6.04
N HIS A 13 8.17 4.71 6.46
CA HIS A 13 8.99 5.60 5.64
C HIS A 13 10.40 5.01 5.48
N ARG A 14 10.53 4.02 4.61
CA ARG A 14 11.71 3.15 4.44
C ARG A 14 12.19 3.10 2.99
N GLY A 15 13.46 2.71 2.82
CA GLY A 15 14.10 2.59 1.52
C GLY A 15 13.73 1.31 0.75
N TRP A 16 14.20 1.21 -0.49
CA TRP A 16 13.92 0.11 -1.40
C TRP A 16 14.33 -1.25 -0.84
N GLU A 17 15.56 -1.35 -0.35
CA GLU A 17 16.11 -2.60 0.21
C GLU A 17 15.31 -3.12 1.40
N GLU A 18 14.79 -2.25 2.25
CA GLU A 18 13.94 -2.66 3.38
C GLU A 18 12.59 -3.16 2.88
N TYR A 19 11.97 -2.47 1.93
CA TYR A 19 10.71 -2.92 1.32
C TYR A 19 10.85 -4.21 0.54
N LYS A 20 11.99 -4.42 -0.12
CA LYS A 20 12.35 -5.65 -0.81
C LYS A 20 12.44 -6.83 0.17
N ASN A 21 13.25 -6.68 1.21
CA ASN A 21 13.51 -7.74 2.19
C ASN A 21 12.34 -7.99 3.15
N GLY A 22 11.55 -6.96 3.44
CA GLY A 22 10.50 -6.96 4.45
C GLY A 22 11.01 -6.50 5.82
N PHE A 23 10.08 -6.10 6.69
CA PHE A 23 10.41 -5.52 7.99
C PHE A 23 9.26 -5.67 8.99
N GLY A 24 9.57 -5.43 10.27
CA GLY A 24 8.62 -5.49 11.37
C GLY A 24 8.43 -6.89 11.95
N ASN A 25 7.33 -7.10 12.64
CA ASN A 25 7.03 -8.34 13.36
C ASN A 25 5.59 -8.77 13.10
N LEU A 26 5.40 -10.04 12.71
CA LEU A 26 4.10 -10.64 12.36
C LEU A 26 3.00 -10.46 13.42
N ASN A 27 3.37 -10.33 14.70
CA ASN A 27 2.44 -10.13 15.81
C ASN A 27 2.06 -8.65 15.99
N THR A 28 2.73 -7.73 15.31
CA THR A 28 2.51 -6.27 15.41
C THR A 28 2.45 -5.64 14.01
N ASN A 29 3.12 -4.51 13.81
CA ASN A 29 3.29 -3.91 12.49
C ASN A 29 4.30 -4.71 11.66
N PHE A 30 3.96 -4.99 10.41
CA PHE A 30 4.74 -5.87 9.54
C PHE A 30 4.52 -5.56 8.06
N PHE A 31 5.57 -5.80 7.26
CA PHE A 31 5.49 -5.91 5.81
C PHE A 31 6.34 -7.11 5.36
N ILE A 32 5.78 -7.98 4.52
CA ILE A 32 6.36 -9.28 4.16
C ILE A 32 7.67 -9.21 3.38
N GLY A 33 7.85 -8.13 2.62
CA GLY A 33 8.94 -7.98 1.66
C GLY A 33 8.45 -8.24 0.23
N LEU A 34 8.84 -7.38 -0.71
CA LEU A 34 8.42 -7.47 -2.10
C LEU A 34 8.91 -8.74 -2.79
N ASP A 35 10.13 -9.22 -2.46
CA ASP A 35 10.64 -10.50 -2.99
C ASP A 35 9.71 -11.67 -2.63
N LYS A 36 9.33 -11.74 -1.35
CA LYS A 36 8.45 -12.80 -0.85
C LYS A 36 7.03 -12.64 -1.39
N LEU A 37 6.55 -11.41 -1.50
CA LEU A 37 5.21 -11.12 -2.05
C LEU A 37 5.12 -11.54 -3.51
N HIS A 38 6.14 -11.21 -4.32
CA HIS A 38 6.22 -11.61 -5.71
C HIS A 38 6.22 -13.14 -5.85
N ALA A 39 7.13 -13.83 -5.16
CA ALA A 39 7.21 -15.30 -5.20
C ALA A 39 5.89 -15.98 -4.81
N LEU A 40 5.18 -15.44 -3.81
CA LEU A 40 3.85 -15.93 -3.43
C LEU A 40 2.85 -15.74 -4.58
N THR A 41 2.75 -14.54 -5.15
CA THR A 41 1.75 -14.26 -6.20
C THR A 41 2.07 -14.88 -7.56
N GLU A 42 3.33 -15.23 -7.82
CA GLU A 42 3.75 -15.95 -9.02
C GLU A 42 3.41 -17.44 -8.94
N SER A 43 3.49 -18.03 -7.74
CA SER A 43 3.29 -19.48 -7.55
C SER A 43 1.87 -19.94 -7.89
N GLN A 44 0.87 -19.09 -7.69
CA GLN A 44 -0.53 -19.32 -8.03
C GLN A 44 -1.33 -18.02 -7.95
N LEU A 45 -2.53 -18.00 -8.53
CA LEU A 45 -3.45 -16.89 -8.40
C LEU A 45 -3.93 -16.73 -6.96
N HIS A 46 -3.89 -15.51 -6.43
CA HIS A 46 -4.32 -15.18 -5.07
C HIS A 46 -5.37 -14.08 -5.08
N GLU A 47 -6.31 -14.14 -4.15
CA GLU A 47 -7.19 -13.02 -3.82
C GLU A 47 -6.48 -12.05 -2.87
N LEU A 48 -6.78 -10.75 -2.98
CA LEU A 48 -6.34 -9.75 -2.03
C LEU A 48 -7.49 -9.35 -1.10
N TRP A 49 -7.30 -9.57 0.20
CA TRP A 49 -8.20 -9.10 1.26
C TRP A 49 -7.56 -7.98 2.07
N ILE A 50 -8.23 -6.84 2.14
CA ILE A 50 -7.84 -5.68 2.96
C ILE A 50 -8.92 -5.44 4.01
N GLU A 51 -8.57 -5.57 5.29
CA GLU A 51 -9.43 -5.17 6.41
C GLU A 51 -8.95 -3.81 6.94
N LEU A 52 -9.90 -2.88 7.10
CA LEU A 52 -9.68 -1.53 7.59
C LEU A 52 -10.53 -1.31 8.84
N LYS A 53 -9.95 -0.63 9.82
CA LYS A 53 -10.62 -0.22 11.05
C LYS A 53 -10.24 1.23 11.34
N ASP A 54 -11.22 2.07 11.63
CA ASP A 54 -10.98 3.46 12.05
C ASP A 54 -10.96 3.59 13.58
N PHE A 55 -10.79 4.83 14.05
CA PHE A 55 -10.72 5.15 15.48
C PHE A 55 -12.11 5.22 16.16
N ASP A 56 -13.20 5.13 15.38
CA ASP A 56 -14.57 4.98 15.88
C ASP A 56 -14.99 3.48 15.93
N ASP A 57 -14.02 2.57 15.86
CA ASP A 57 -14.19 1.11 15.80
C ASP A 57 -15.01 0.59 14.59
N VAL A 58 -15.27 1.42 13.58
CA VAL A 58 -15.97 0.99 12.37
C VAL A 58 -15.01 0.17 11.51
N LYS A 59 -15.46 -1.01 11.06
CA LYS A 59 -14.71 -1.90 10.18
C LYS A 59 -15.25 -1.87 8.76
N LYS A 60 -14.35 -1.89 7.78
CA LYS A 60 -14.65 -2.04 6.35
C LYS A 60 -13.66 -3.02 5.72
N HIS A 61 -14.04 -3.60 4.59
CA HIS A 61 -13.12 -4.42 3.81
C HIS A 61 -13.15 -4.07 2.32
N ALA A 62 -12.05 -4.36 1.64
CA ALA A 62 -11.93 -4.36 0.19
C ALA A 62 -11.32 -5.70 -0.24
N MET A 63 -11.93 -6.34 -1.23
CA MET A 63 -11.50 -7.60 -1.80
C MET A 63 -11.28 -7.46 -3.29
N TYR A 64 -10.27 -8.15 -3.82
CA TYR A 64 -10.02 -8.28 -5.24
C TYR A 64 -9.83 -9.77 -5.54
N ASP A 65 -10.58 -10.29 -6.52
CA ASP A 65 -10.60 -11.73 -6.86
C ASP A 65 -9.27 -12.26 -7.42
N SER A 66 -8.34 -11.36 -7.74
CA SER A 66 -7.00 -11.67 -8.19
C SER A 66 -6.01 -10.56 -7.83
N PHE A 67 -4.79 -10.94 -7.51
CA PHE A 67 -3.72 -10.03 -7.11
C PHE A 67 -2.36 -10.65 -7.42
N ALA A 68 -1.53 -9.92 -8.16
CA ALA A 68 -0.13 -10.28 -8.37
C ALA A 68 0.75 -9.06 -8.63
N ILE A 69 2.03 -9.19 -8.23
CA ILE A 69 3.06 -8.19 -8.53
C ILE A 69 4.16 -8.81 -9.40
N THR A 70 4.80 -7.98 -10.22
CA THR A 70 5.96 -8.40 -11.00
C THR A 70 7.23 -8.52 -10.14
N ASP A 71 8.33 -8.94 -10.76
CA ASP A 71 9.64 -9.03 -10.12
C ASP A 71 10.32 -7.64 -9.95
N GLU A 72 11.53 -7.66 -9.38
CA GLU A 72 12.34 -6.44 -9.21
C GLU A 72 12.77 -5.77 -10.52
N SER A 73 12.98 -6.55 -11.58
CA SER A 73 13.39 -6.02 -12.90
C SER A 73 12.30 -5.09 -13.45
N GLN A 74 11.04 -5.45 -13.19
CA GLN A 74 9.84 -4.68 -13.51
C GLN A 74 9.36 -3.80 -12.34
N LYS A 75 10.18 -3.64 -11.29
CA LYS A 75 9.94 -2.74 -10.15
C LYS A 75 8.69 -3.09 -9.34
N TYR A 76 8.42 -4.38 -9.20
CA TYR A 76 7.29 -4.91 -8.42
C TYR A 76 5.96 -4.25 -8.79
N ALA A 77 5.73 -4.01 -10.07
CA ALA A 77 4.51 -3.40 -10.56
C ALA A 77 3.29 -4.24 -10.17
N LEU A 78 2.19 -3.57 -9.83
CA LEU A 78 0.91 -4.23 -9.57
C LEU A 78 0.37 -4.76 -10.89
N ASN A 79 0.66 -6.03 -11.20
CA ASN A 79 0.46 -6.62 -12.52
C ASN A 79 -0.96 -7.13 -12.74
N ILE A 80 -1.52 -7.75 -11.70
CA ILE A 80 -2.88 -8.30 -11.73
C ILE A 80 -3.62 -7.68 -10.56
N LEU A 81 -4.75 -7.07 -10.86
CA LEU A 81 -5.71 -6.60 -9.88
C LEU A 81 -7.13 -6.90 -10.38
N GLY A 82 -7.78 -7.79 -9.66
CA GLY A 82 -9.05 -8.38 -10.01
C GLY A 82 -10.27 -7.49 -9.86
N THR A 83 -11.45 -8.12 -9.98
CA THR A 83 -12.71 -7.43 -9.74
C THR A 83 -12.84 -7.07 -8.27
N TYR A 84 -13.09 -5.79 -8.01
CA TYR A 84 -13.35 -5.30 -6.67
C TYR A 84 -14.69 -5.81 -6.11
N SER A 85 -14.70 -6.16 -4.82
CA SER A 85 -15.90 -6.28 -4.00
C SER A 85 -15.64 -5.81 -2.57
N GLY A 86 -16.71 -5.52 -1.82
CA GLY A 86 -16.63 -5.19 -0.39
C GLY A 86 -17.28 -3.85 -0.03
N THR A 87 -17.01 -3.39 1.19
CA THR A 87 -17.73 -2.26 1.81
C THR A 87 -16.91 -0.97 1.92
N ALA A 88 -15.60 -1.03 1.68
CA ALA A 88 -14.68 0.12 1.81
C ALA A 88 -14.67 1.06 0.59
N GLY A 89 -15.33 0.68 -0.50
CA GLY A 89 -15.15 1.25 -1.83
C GLY A 89 -13.79 0.92 -2.45
N ASP A 90 -13.71 1.00 -3.78
CA ASP A 90 -12.49 0.70 -4.55
C ASP A 90 -11.53 1.90 -4.60
N ALA A 91 -10.39 1.74 -3.93
CA ALA A 91 -9.29 2.71 -3.90
C ALA A 91 -7.98 2.19 -4.51
N LEU A 92 -7.99 1.05 -5.21
CA LEU A 92 -6.81 0.51 -5.91
C LEU A 92 -6.96 0.59 -7.44
N THR A 93 -8.04 0.08 -8.01
CA THR A 93 -8.10 -0.22 -9.46
C THR A 93 -7.88 1.00 -10.35
N LYS A 94 -8.49 2.15 -10.02
CA LYS A 94 -8.38 3.34 -10.89
C LYS A 94 -7.02 4.04 -10.88
N VAL A 95 -6.17 3.79 -9.89
CA VAL A 95 -4.95 4.60 -9.66
C VAL A 95 -3.69 3.77 -9.58
N HIS A 96 -3.78 2.59 -8.96
CA HIS A 96 -2.63 1.78 -8.58
C HIS A 96 -2.41 0.59 -9.52
N ASP A 97 -3.42 0.22 -10.32
CA ASP A 97 -3.32 -0.87 -11.29
C ASP A 97 -2.23 -0.57 -12.35
N GLY A 98 -1.34 -1.54 -12.57
CA GLY A 98 -0.15 -1.42 -13.41
C GLY A 98 0.96 -0.50 -12.87
N ALA A 99 0.75 0.18 -11.75
CA ALA A 99 1.75 1.11 -11.22
C ALA A 99 2.95 0.36 -10.63
N LYS A 100 4.15 0.94 -10.79
CA LYS A 100 5.39 0.42 -10.20
C LYS A 100 5.48 0.79 -8.73
N PHE A 101 6.07 -0.08 -7.92
CA PHE A 101 6.33 0.24 -6.52
C PHE A 101 7.39 1.34 -6.44
N SER A 102 7.21 2.33 -5.58
CA SER A 102 8.23 3.37 -5.33
C SER A 102 8.47 3.54 -3.83
N THR A 103 9.70 3.89 -3.47
CA THR A 103 10.15 4.20 -2.11
C THR A 103 10.86 5.55 -2.09
N ILE A 104 11.25 6.00 -0.89
CA ILE A 104 11.87 7.31 -0.65
C ILE A 104 13.19 7.54 -1.41
N ASP A 105 13.86 6.46 -1.78
CA ASP A 105 15.15 6.40 -2.44
C ASP A 105 15.05 5.84 -3.86
N GLN A 106 13.84 5.47 -4.31
CA GLN A 106 13.61 4.93 -5.64
C GLN A 106 12.23 5.31 -6.18
N ASN A 107 12.19 6.43 -6.92
CA ASN A 107 10.98 6.92 -7.58
C ASN A 107 10.73 6.18 -8.91
N ASN A 108 9.72 5.31 -8.94
CA ASN A 108 9.26 4.60 -10.14
C ASN A 108 7.86 5.06 -10.61
N SER A 109 7.31 6.14 -10.04
CA SER A 109 5.95 6.61 -10.34
C SER A 109 5.78 7.20 -11.75
N GLU A 110 6.89 7.35 -12.51
CA GLU A 110 6.93 7.94 -13.87
C GLU A 110 6.30 9.34 -13.92
N ARG A 111 6.39 10.08 -12.81
CA ARG A 111 5.95 11.46 -12.67
C ARG A 111 7.14 12.41 -12.56
N GLY A 112 6.86 13.69 -12.77
CA GLY A 112 7.85 14.76 -12.55
C GLY A 112 8.16 15.08 -11.08
N PHE A 113 7.60 14.35 -10.12
CA PHE A 113 7.90 14.51 -8.69
C PHE A 113 7.78 13.17 -7.95
N ASP A 114 8.30 13.13 -6.71
CA ASP A 114 8.36 11.92 -5.88
C ASP A 114 7.15 11.82 -4.94
N CYS A 115 6.23 10.90 -5.24
CA CYS A 115 5.09 10.62 -4.37
C CYS A 115 5.52 9.96 -3.04
N ALA A 116 6.55 9.11 -3.02
CA ALA A 116 6.98 8.43 -1.80
C ALA A 116 7.53 9.45 -0.77
N ALA A 117 8.27 10.44 -1.25
CA ALA A 117 8.77 11.55 -0.42
C ALA A 117 7.63 12.42 0.17
N LEU A 118 6.53 12.59 -0.55
CA LEU A 118 5.36 13.35 -0.10
C LEU A 118 4.47 12.55 0.87
N TYR A 119 4.17 11.30 0.54
CA TYR A 119 3.22 10.45 1.27
C TYR A 119 3.86 9.65 2.40
N LYS A 120 5.19 9.66 2.52
CA LYS A 120 5.98 9.06 3.61
C LYS A 120 5.83 7.54 3.74
N GLY A 121 5.90 6.82 2.62
CA GLY A 121 5.87 5.37 2.60
C GLY A 121 6.23 4.80 1.24
N GLY A 122 6.40 3.48 1.17
CA GLY A 122 6.50 2.75 -0.09
C GLY A 122 5.14 2.31 -0.60
N TRP A 123 4.83 2.54 -1.88
CA TRP A 123 3.55 2.15 -2.48
C TRP A 123 3.59 2.07 -4.01
N TRP A 124 2.56 1.46 -4.60
CA TRP A 124 2.28 1.51 -6.04
C TRP A 124 1.66 2.86 -6.43
N TYR A 125 2.45 3.94 -6.41
CA TYR A 125 1.91 5.28 -6.71
C TYR A 125 1.48 5.41 -8.17
N GLY A 126 0.26 5.87 -8.40
CA GLY A 126 -0.29 6.06 -9.74
C GLY A 126 0.40 7.17 -10.53
N LYS A 127 -0.03 7.43 -11.77
CA LYS A 127 0.50 8.52 -12.61
C LYS A 127 -0.21 9.85 -12.43
N LYS A 128 -1.54 9.86 -12.28
CA LYS A 128 -2.39 11.02 -11.89
C LYS A 128 -3.75 10.51 -11.39
N PRO A 129 -4.14 10.65 -10.10
CA PRO A 129 -3.42 11.21 -8.92
C PRO A 129 -2.35 10.25 -8.35
N CYS A 130 -1.58 10.64 -7.30
CA CYS A 130 -0.54 9.79 -6.66
C CYS A 130 -1.18 8.61 -5.94
N VAL A 131 -2.20 8.90 -5.14
CA VAL A 131 -2.86 7.91 -4.31
C VAL A 131 -4.36 8.07 -4.39
N LYS A 132 -5.05 6.95 -4.34
CA LYS A 132 -6.39 6.82 -3.72
C LYS A 132 -6.31 5.96 -2.46
N SER A 133 -5.32 5.09 -2.37
CA SER A 133 -4.96 4.37 -1.16
C SER A 133 -3.48 4.55 -0.84
N HIS A 134 -3.14 4.53 0.44
CA HIS A 134 -1.77 4.50 0.93
C HIS A 134 -1.74 3.84 2.31
N LEU A 135 -1.62 2.51 2.36
CA LEU A 135 -1.68 1.77 3.63
C LEU A 135 -0.35 1.79 4.40
N ASN A 136 0.69 2.35 3.80
CA ASN A 136 2.06 2.41 4.32
C ASN A 136 2.43 3.82 4.84
N GLY A 137 1.48 4.73 5.01
CA GLY A 137 1.75 6.07 5.54
C GLY A 137 2.02 6.09 7.05
N VAL A 138 2.21 7.30 7.57
CA VAL A 138 2.42 7.57 8.99
C VAL A 138 1.17 7.23 9.78
N TYR A 139 1.37 6.56 10.92
CA TYR A 139 0.30 6.24 11.85
C TYR A 139 0.12 7.40 12.83
N HIS A 140 -0.99 8.13 12.74
CA HIS A 140 -1.21 9.36 13.51
C HIS A 140 -2.06 9.18 14.79
N ASN A 141 -2.32 7.95 15.25
CA ASN A 141 -3.08 7.68 16.49
C ASN A 141 -4.43 8.43 16.56
N GLY A 142 -5.14 8.54 15.43
CA GLY A 142 -6.45 9.18 15.34
C GLY A 142 -6.42 10.68 15.05
N TYR A 143 -5.24 11.30 15.14
CA TYR A 143 -5.06 12.67 14.65
C TYR A 143 -4.98 12.67 13.13
N TYR A 144 -5.58 13.67 12.50
CA TYR A 144 -5.52 13.85 11.06
C TYR A 144 -5.24 15.32 10.75
N ASP A 145 -4.09 15.55 10.12
CA ASP A 145 -3.66 16.87 9.67
C ASP A 145 -3.97 17.02 8.18
N THR A 146 -5.04 17.76 7.87
CA THR A 146 -5.46 18.03 6.49
C THR A 146 -4.42 18.78 5.65
N THR A 147 -3.41 19.38 6.29
CA THR A 147 -2.33 20.08 5.59
C THR A 147 -1.24 19.13 5.10
N LYS A 148 -1.25 17.87 5.55
CA LYS A 148 -0.23 16.88 5.23
C LYS A 148 -0.81 15.67 4.52
N ALA A 149 -0.10 15.25 3.48
CA ALA A 149 -0.45 14.08 2.71
C ALA A 149 0.20 12.79 3.25
N GLU A 150 0.51 12.68 4.55
CA GLU A 150 1.41 11.62 5.07
C GLU A 150 0.74 10.47 5.85
N GLY A 151 -0.59 10.33 5.81
CA GLY A 151 -1.32 9.33 6.61
C GLY A 151 -1.54 7.95 5.96
N ILE A 152 -2.20 7.06 6.72
CA ILE A 152 -2.79 5.81 6.22
C ILE A 152 -4.12 6.14 5.55
N ILE A 153 -4.17 6.04 4.21
CA ILE A 153 -5.26 6.60 3.40
C ILE A 153 -6.07 5.50 2.71
N TRP A 154 -7.39 5.63 2.74
CA TRP A 154 -8.34 4.94 1.87
C TRP A 154 -9.45 5.89 1.42
N SER A 155 -9.30 6.49 0.23
CA SER A 155 -10.08 7.66 -0.19
C SER A 155 -11.58 7.45 -0.25
N ASN A 156 -12.03 6.23 -0.54
CA ASN A 156 -13.44 5.92 -0.75
C ASN A 156 -14.24 5.76 0.56
N TRP A 157 -13.57 5.80 1.72
CA TRP A 157 -14.23 5.64 3.00
C TRP A 157 -14.01 6.82 3.95
N ARG A 158 -12.81 6.97 4.52
CA ARG A 158 -12.52 8.08 5.44
C ARG A 158 -11.80 9.25 4.76
N GLY A 159 -11.53 9.16 3.45
CA GLY A 159 -10.80 10.20 2.72
C GLY A 159 -9.35 10.27 3.20
N GLY A 160 -8.47 10.80 2.36
CA GLY A 160 -7.15 11.22 2.79
C GLY A 160 -7.16 12.68 3.14
#